data_AF-A0A844M7P3-F1
#
_entry.id   AF-A0A844M7P3-F1
#
_cell.length_a   1.000
_cell.length_b   1.000
_cell.length_c   1.000
_cell.angle_alpha   90.00
_cell.angle_beta   90.00
_cell.angle_gamma   90.00
#
_symmetry.space_group_name_H-M   'P 1'
#
loop_
_entity.id
_entity.type
_entity.pdbx_description
1 polymer ?
#
loop_
_entity_poly.entity_id
_entity_poly.type
_entity_poly.pdbx_seq_one_letter_code
_entity_poly.pdbx_strand_id
1 'polypeptide(L)'
;MKFQQLCLLGLTGGAIALTTTPTFSQSSSDSSVNFRCNSNQEIPTIVIYNKAKPKPEPLIYWNSKYIVSKDIVKDCESAAQTLQNHYNARKEFLAAVDGDSFAPQTRVCLTEQPDDSCAFNSSKLLFILKPEVQESLDKDLPEIIHPNLAQLEPKKLATAQFRAVRRIYYPKIQPRTFWQKLLGIV
;
A
#
# COMPACT_ATOMS: atom_id res chain seq x y z
N MET A 1 -47.09 27.32 59.01
CA MET A 1 -46.50 26.34 58.06
C MET A 1 -45.82 27.15 56.95
N LYS A 2 -44.50 27.33 57.04
CA LYS A 2 -43.42 26.57 56.36
C LYS A 2 -43.32 26.88 54.84
N PHE A 3 -42.31 27.69 54.44
CA PHE A 3 -41.09 27.31 53.67
C PHE A 3 -41.42 26.94 52.20
N GLN A 4 -40.79 27.36 51.09
CA GLN A 4 -39.57 28.08 50.69
C GLN A 4 -39.72 28.32 49.15
N GLN A 5 -39.29 29.45 48.57
CA GLN A 5 -38.04 29.67 47.82
C GLN A 5 -37.64 28.66 46.71
N LEU A 6 -37.41 29.22 45.50
CA LEU A 6 -36.42 28.88 44.44
C LEU A 6 -36.35 27.43 43.91
N CYS A 7 -36.19 27.15 42.61
CA CYS A 7 -35.17 27.66 41.70
C CYS A 7 -35.65 27.65 40.24
N LEU A 8 -35.39 28.75 39.53
CA LEU A 8 -35.29 28.81 38.09
C LEU A 8 -34.20 27.85 37.62
N LEU A 9 -34.57 26.81 36.86
CA LEU A 9 -33.63 25.94 36.16
C LEU A 9 -33.13 26.68 34.92
N GLY A 10 -31.99 27.35 35.07
CA GLY A 10 -31.18 27.81 33.95
C GLY A 10 -30.59 26.61 33.22
N LEU A 11 -31.12 26.30 32.04
CA LEU A 11 -30.50 25.40 31.08
C LEU A 11 -29.38 26.17 30.35
N THR A 12 -28.24 26.34 31.02
CA THR A 12 -26.98 26.65 30.33
C THR A 12 -26.60 25.44 29.49
N GLY A 13 -26.89 25.51 28.18
CA GLY A 13 -26.44 24.55 27.19
C GLY A 13 -24.93 24.60 27.05
N GLY A 14 -24.23 23.74 27.80
CA GLY A 14 -22.83 23.46 27.58
C GLY A 14 -22.68 22.67 26.29
N ALA A 15 -22.08 23.28 25.27
CA ALA A 15 -21.63 22.56 24.09
C ALA A 15 -20.51 21.58 24.52
N ILE A 16 -20.84 20.30 24.61
CA ILE A 16 -19.84 19.24 24.76
C ILE A 16 -19.20 19.09 23.37
N ALA A 17 -18.05 19.72 23.17
CA ALA A 17 -17.19 19.44 22.03
C ALA A 17 -16.65 18.02 22.21
N LEU A 18 -17.32 17.04 21.59
CA LEU A 18 -16.79 15.70 21.41
C LEU A 18 -15.65 15.80 20.40
N THR A 19 -14.44 16.07 20.87
CA THR A 19 -13.23 15.80 20.10
C THR A 19 -13.12 14.28 20.02
N THR A 20 -13.72 13.69 18.99
CA THR A 20 -13.44 12.32 18.60
C THR A 20 -11.99 12.30 18.13
N THR A 21 -11.07 11.96 19.02
CA THR A 21 -9.81 11.37 18.59
C THR A 21 -10.19 10.18 17.72
N PRO A 22 -9.70 10.07 16.48
CA PRO A 22 -9.89 8.85 15.73
C PRO A 22 -9.18 7.75 16.52
N THR A 23 -9.97 6.95 17.22
CA THR A 23 -9.52 5.67 17.73
C THR A 23 -9.25 4.85 16.48
N PHE A 24 -7.99 4.81 16.05
CA PHE A 24 -7.55 3.81 15.10
C PHE A 24 -7.91 2.48 15.74
N SER A 25 -8.91 1.80 15.19
CA SER A 25 -9.14 0.39 15.45
C SER A 25 -7.82 -0.31 15.17
N GLN A 26 -7.04 -0.57 16.22
CA GLN A 26 -6.06 -1.63 16.20
C GLN A 26 -6.87 -2.89 15.99
N SER A 27 -7.08 -3.22 14.72
CA SER A 27 -7.41 -4.56 14.30
C SER A 27 -6.32 -5.43 14.89
N SER A 28 -6.67 -6.16 15.95
CA SER A 28 -5.84 -7.17 16.57
C SER A 28 -5.71 -8.33 15.58
N SER A 29 -4.93 -8.14 14.52
CA SER A 29 -4.44 -9.25 13.75
C SER A 29 -3.22 -9.79 14.49
N ASP A 30 -3.39 -10.99 15.04
CA ASP A 30 -2.32 -11.87 15.51
C ASP A 30 -1.39 -12.32 14.35
N SER A 31 -1.19 -11.45 13.35
CA SER A 31 -0.24 -11.64 12.27
C SER A 31 1.14 -11.28 12.82
N SER A 32 1.93 -12.30 13.09
CA SER A 32 3.37 -12.18 13.30
C SER A 32 4.05 -11.43 12.14
N VAL A 33 3.44 -11.41 10.94
CA VAL A 33 3.86 -10.63 9.78
C VAL A 33 3.36 -9.19 9.84
N ASN A 34 4.29 -8.25 9.63
CA ASN A 34 4.01 -6.82 9.55
C ASN A 34 4.67 -6.21 8.31
N PHE A 35 3.95 -5.31 7.63
CA PHE A 35 4.43 -4.46 6.55
C PHE A 35 4.58 -3.04 7.09
N ARG A 36 5.72 -2.40 6.85
CA ARG A 36 5.93 -1.00 7.24
C ARG A 36 6.81 -0.28 6.23
N CYS A 37 6.70 1.05 6.20
CA CYS A 37 7.72 1.87 5.59
C CYS A 37 8.90 2.02 6.56
N ASN A 38 10.11 1.74 6.10
CA ASN A 38 11.35 2.09 6.79
C ASN A 38 11.85 3.44 6.24
N SER A 39 11.53 4.53 6.94
CA SER A 39 11.85 5.91 6.54
C SER A 39 13.17 6.42 7.10
N ASN A 40 13.87 5.65 7.93
CA ASN A 40 15.18 6.02 8.51
C ASN A 40 16.35 5.84 7.52
N GLN A 41 16.06 5.53 6.26
CA GLN A 41 17.04 5.32 5.20
C GLN A 41 16.93 6.45 4.17
N GLU A 42 18.01 6.67 3.41
CA GLU A 42 18.03 7.66 2.32
C GLU A 42 16.89 7.44 1.31
N ILE A 43 16.58 6.18 1.02
CA ILE A 43 15.43 5.77 0.22
C ILE A 43 14.43 5.08 1.15
N PRO A 44 13.24 5.67 1.40
CA PRO A 44 12.20 4.99 2.16
C PRO A 44 11.86 3.65 1.51
N THR A 45 11.74 2.60 2.30
CA THR A 45 11.58 1.25 1.76
C THR A 45 10.46 0.53 2.48
N ILE A 46 9.48 0.00 1.75
CA ILE A 46 8.52 -0.92 2.34
C ILE A 46 9.24 -2.22 2.61
N VAL A 47 9.19 -2.66 3.87
CA VAL A 47 9.77 -3.90 4.33
C VAL A 47 8.69 -4.78 4.95
N ILE A 48 8.91 -6.09 4.86
CA ILE A 48 8.14 -7.08 5.59
C ILE A 48 8.99 -7.66 6.72
N TYR A 49 8.41 -7.84 7.89
CA TYR A 49 9.12 -8.37 9.04
C TYR A 49 8.20 -9.16 9.97
N ASN A 50 8.83 -9.91 10.87
CA ASN A 50 8.19 -10.56 12.00
C ASN A 50 8.96 -10.21 13.26
N LYS A 51 8.27 -10.01 14.39
CA LYS A 51 8.93 -9.79 15.70
C LYS A 51 9.97 -10.88 16.04
N ALA A 52 9.76 -12.11 15.57
CA ALA A 52 10.70 -13.22 15.75
C ALA A 52 11.92 -13.19 14.81
N LYS A 53 11.86 -12.43 13.69
CA LYS A 53 12.96 -12.30 12.73
C LYS A 53 13.45 -10.84 12.70
N PRO A 54 14.61 -10.53 13.31
CA PRO A 54 15.03 -9.14 13.52
C PRO A 54 15.43 -8.43 12.23
N LYS A 55 15.67 -9.15 11.12
CA LYS A 55 16.06 -8.58 9.83
C LYS A 55 14.82 -8.43 8.94
N PRO A 56 14.35 -7.19 8.66
CA PRO A 56 13.28 -6.93 7.69
C PRO A 56 13.75 -7.26 6.28
N GLU A 57 12.82 -7.75 5.45
CA GLU A 57 13.07 -8.04 4.04
C GLU A 57 12.47 -6.92 3.18
N PRO A 58 13.22 -6.38 2.21
CA PRO A 58 12.73 -5.29 1.36
C PRO A 58 11.70 -5.79 0.33
N LEU A 59 10.72 -4.93 0.04
CA LEU A 59 9.63 -5.18 -0.91
C LEU A 59 9.54 -4.13 -2.01
N ILE A 60 9.51 -2.85 -1.62
CA ILE A 60 9.36 -1.71 -2.56
C ILE A 60 10.30 -0.59 -2.12
N TYR A 61 11.16 -0.13 -3.02
CA TYR A 61 12.05 1.00 -2.81
C TYR A 61 11.39 2.28 -3.32
N TRP A 62 11.13 3.23 -2.42
CA TRP A 62 10.44 4.49 -2.73
C TRP A 62 11.39 5.58 -3.17
N ASN A 63 12.12 5.31 -4.25
CA ASN A 63 13.04 6.27 -4.80
C ASN A 63 12.26 7.36 -5.57
N SER A 64 12.44 8.61 -5.15
CA SER A 64 11.83 9.78 -5.79
C SER A 64 12.29 9.99 -7.23
N LYS A 65 13.36 9.35 -7.68
CA LYS A 65 13.74 9.26 -9.09
C LYS A 65 12.65 8.59 -9.92
N TYR A 66 11.98 7.57 -9.39
CA TYR A 66 11.05 6.72 -10.15
C TYR A 66 9.58 6.94 -9.81
N ILE A 67 9.28 7.33 -8.57
CA ILE A 67 7.91 7.44 -8.06
C ILE A 67 7.44 8.90 -8.05
N VAL A 68 6.23 9.14 -8.53
CA VAL A 68 5.50 10.41 -8.39
C VAL A 68 4.96 10.50 -6.97
N SER A 69 5.49 11.42 -6.17
CA SER A 69 5.00 11.69 -4.82
C SER A 69 5.29 13.12 -4.40
N LYS A 70 4.39 13.71 -3.61
CA LYS A 70 4.61 15.00 -2.94
C LYS A 70 5.27 14.83 -1.56
N ASP A 71 5.04 13.69 -0.94
CA ASP A 71 5.60 13.30 0.36
C ASP A 71 5.87 11.79 0.33
N ILE A 72 7.10 11.47 -0.07
CA ILE A 72 7.50 10.10 -0.40
C ILE A 72 7.44 9.16 0.83
N VAL A 73 7.65 9.70 2.04
CA VAL A 73 7.57 8.93 3.28
C VAL A 73 6.12 8.61 3.61
N LYS A 74 5.24 9.62 3.57
CA LYS A 74 3.81 9.44 3.86
C LYS A 74 3.15 8.48 2.85
N ASP A 75 3.48 8.62 1.57
CA ASP A 75 2.93 7.73 0.53
C ASP A 75 3.46 6.29 0.70
N CYS A 76 4.73 6.12 1.10
CA CYS A 76 5.32 4.83 1.45
C CYS A 76 4.61 4.17 2.65
N GLU A 77 4.29 4.93 3.69
CA GLU A 77 3.52 4.45 4.86
C GLU A 77 2.10 4.03 4.46
N SER A 78 1.42 4.82 3.64
CA SER A 78 0.08 4.52 3.13
C SER A 78 0.03 3.23 2.31
N ALA A 79 1.02 3.02 1.43
CA ALA A 79 1.13 1.80 0.65
C ALA A 79 1.51 0.58 1.50
N ALA A 80 2.36 0.75 2.52
CA ALA A 80 2.65 -0.31 3.47
C ALA A 80 1.39 -0.74 4.23
N GLN A 81 0.57 0.22 4.65
CA GLN A 81 -0.72 -0.05 5.30
C GLN A 81 -1.70 -0.77 4.35
N THR A 82 -1.70 -0.40 3.07
CA THR A 82 -2.49 -1.09 2.04
C THR A 82 -2.09 -2.57 1.92
N LEU A 83 -0.78 -2.85 1.86
CA LEU A 83 -0.27 -4.23 1.85
C LEU A 83 -0.64 -4.99 3.13
N GLN A 84 -0.52 -4.35 4.30
CA GLN A 84 -0.89 -4.95 5.59
C GLN A 84 -2.38 -5.33 5.62
N ASN A 85 -3.26 -4.43 5.18
CA ASN A 85 -4.70 -4.66 5.15
C ASN A 85 -5.05 -5.82 4.23
N HIS A 86 -4.42 -5.89 3.06
CA HIS A 86 -4.61 -6.98 2.11
C HIS A 86 -4.13 -8.32 2.69
N TYR A 87 -2.99 -8.33 3.37
CA TYR A 87 -2.46 -9.51 4.07
C TYR A 87 -3.44 -10.03 5.12
N ASN A 88 -3.96 -9.11 5.94
CA ASN A 88 -4.87 -9.43 7.04
C ASN A 88 -6.23 -9.92 6.54
N ALA A 89 -6.71 -9.38 5.42
CA ALA A 89 -7.93 -9.83 4.75
C ALA A 89 -7.81 -11.23 4.13
N ARG A 90 -6.60 -11.82 4.11
CA ARG A 90 -6.30 -13.13 3.50
C ARG A 90 -6.68 -13.21 2.02
N LYS A 91 -6.72 -12.07 1.33
CA LYS A 91 -6.96 -11.99 -0.11
C LYS A 91 -5.71 -12.40 -0.85
N GLU A 92 -5.88 -13.01 -2.02
CA GLU A 92 -4.76 -13.25 -2.92
C GLU A 92 -4.21 -11.90 -3.40
N PHE A 93 -2.90 -11.75 -3.35
CA PHE A 93 -2.24 -10.54 -3.84
C PHE A 93 -2.02 -10.70 -5.33
N LEU A 94 -2.59 -9.80 -6.11
CA LEU A 94 -2.12 -9.55 -7.46
C LEU A 94 -1.59 -8.13 -7.47
N ALA A 95 -0.40 -7.91 -8.04
CA ALA A 95 0.03 -6.57 -8.38
C ALA A 95 -0.23 -6.38 -9.87
N ALA A 96 -0.70 -5.21 -10.22
CA ALA A 96 -0.91 -4.80 -11.59
C ALA A 96 -0.07 -3.54 -11.86
N VAL A 97 0.62 -3.53 -12.99
CA VAL A 97 1.30 -2.38 -13.55
C VAL A 97 0.48 -1.92 -14.74
N ASP A 98 -0.34 -0.90 -14.51
CA ASP A 98 -1.32 -0.36 -15.46
C ASP A 98 -0.78 0.92 -16.09
N GLY A 99 -0.32 0.83 -17.33
CA GLY A 99 0.14 1.95 -18.15
C GLY A 99 -0.85 2.22 -19.27
N ASP A 100 -1.15 3.48 -19.51
CA ASP A 100 -1.95 3.93 -20.66
C ASP A 100 -1.02 4.74 -21.58
N SER A 101 -1.17 4.62 -22.89
CA SER A 101 -0.41 5.45 -23.85
C SER A 101 -0.98 6.88 -23.95
N PHE A 102 -2.21 7.09 -23.48
CA PHE A 102 -2.95 8.36 -23.47
C PHE A 102 -3.11 8.96 -22.08
N ALA A 103 -3.00 8.15 -21.00
CA ALA A 103 -2.89 8.68 -19.65
C ALA A 103 -1.41 8.89 -19.28
N PRO A 104 -1.04 10.02 -18.67
CA PRO A 104 0.36 10.44 -18.55
C PRO A 104 1.21 9.61 -17.56
N GLN A 105 0.64 8.59 -16.92
CA GLN A 105 1.20 8.00 -15.72
C GLN A 105 0.93 6.50 -15.62
N THR A 106 2.00 5.71 -15.50
CA THR A 106 1.92 4.28 -15.21
C THR A 106 1.66 4.08 -13.72
N ARG A 107 0.65 3.28 -13.39
CA ARG A 107 0.19 3.04 -12.01
C ARG A 107 0.57 1.63 -11.57
N VAL A 108 0.91 1.48 -10.30
CA VAL A 108 1.09 0.18 -9.67
C VAL A 108 0.06 0.04 -8.56
N CYS A 109 -0.73 -1.02 -8.60
CA CYS A 109 -1.80 -1.28 -7.65
C CYS A 109 -1.89 -2.75 -7.27
N LEU A 110 -2.65 -3.03 -6.21
CA LEU A 110 -3.12 -4.37 -5.89
C LEU A 110 -4.49 -4.61 -6.51
N THR A 111 -4.71 -5.79 -7.09
CA THR A 111 -6.00 -6.20 -7.65
C THR A 111 -6.46 -7.52 -7.06
N GLU A 112 -7.75 -7.82 -7.21
CA GLU A 112 -8.35 -9.07 -6.71
C GLU A 112 -8.47 -10.11 -7.81
N GLN A 113 -8.62 -9.68 -9.07
CA GLN A 113 -8.71 -10.57 -10.22
C GLN A 113 -7.59 -10.29 -11.23
N PRO A 114 -7.17 -11.31 -11.99
CA PRO A 114 -6.44 -11.09 -13.24
C PRO A 114 -7.28 -10.19 -14.14
N ASP A 115 -6.63 -9.36 -14.96
CA ASP A 115 -7.26 -8.44 -15.91
C ASP A 115 -7.94 -7.18 -15.30
N ASP A 116 -7.97 -7.04 -13.97
CA ASP A 116 -8.34 -5.79 -13.28
C ASP A 116 -7.32 -4.65 -13.49
N SER A 117 -7.82 -3.48 -13.87
CA SER A 117 -7.00 -2.25 -13.99
C SER A 117 -6.83 -1.53 -12.67
N CYS A 118 -5.83 -0.64 -12.58
CA CYS A 118 -5.66 0.24 -11.42
C CYS A 118 -6.73 1.34 -11.32
N ALA A 119 -7.60 1.45 -12.33
CA ALA A 119 -8.79 2.31 -12.30
C ALA A 119 -10.04 1.60 -11.78
N PHE A 120 -9.99 0.28 -11.55
CA PHE A 120 -11.14 -0.47 -11.05
C PHE A 120 -11.37 -0.21 -9.56
N ASN A 121 -12.63 -0.23 -9.11
CA ASN A 121 -13.00 0.24 -7.76
C ASN A 121 -12.48 -0.64 -6.62
N SER A 122 -12.30 -1.94 -6.87
CA SER A 122 -11.70 -2.85 -5.87
C SER A 122 -10.18 -2.72 -5.80
N SER A 123 -9.55 -2.20 -6.85
CA SER A 123 -8.09 -2.04 -6.92
C SER A 123 -7.59 -1.03 -5.89
N LYS A 124 -6.41 -1.32 -5.33
CA LYS A 124 -5.75 -0.46 -4.33
C LYS A 124 -4.45 0.08 -4.89
N LEU A 125 -4.46 1.35 -5.29
CA LEU A 125 -3.27 2.03 -5.77
C LEU A 125 -2.17 1.98 -4.71
N LEU A 126 -0.98 1.54 -5.10
CA LEU A 126 0.21 1.61 -4.27
C LEU A 126 0.98 2.89 -4.59
N PHE A 127 1.34 3.09 -5.86
CA PHE A 127 2.09 4.27 -6.29
C PHE A 127 1.94 4.51 -7.79
N ILE A 128 2.44 5.66 -8.23
CA ILE A 128 2.46 6.09 -9.61
C ILE A 128 3.91 6.27 -10.04
N LEU A 129 4.28 5.72 -11.19
CA LEU A 129 5.59 5.88 -11.80
C LEU A 129 5.66 7.20 -12.56
N LYS A 130 6.84 7.81 -12.58
CA LYS A 130 7.10 8.97 -13.42
C LYS A 130 7.10 8.59 -14.91
N PRO A 131 6.80 9.54 -15.81
CA PRO A 131 6.75 9.28 -17.25
C PRO A 131 8.04 8.67 -17.81
N GLU A 132 9.21 9.08 -17.32
CA GLU A 132 10.51 8.61 -17.83
C GLU A 132 10.73 7.11 -17.59
N VAL A 133 10.08 6.54 -16.56
CA VAL A 133 10.13 5.12 -16.23
C VAL A 133 9.35 4.27 -17.23
N GLN A 134 8.34 4.86 -17.89
CA GLN A 134 7.48 4.16 -18.84
C GLN A 134 8.27 3.63 -20.05
N GLU A 135 9.31 4.36 -20.47
CA GLU A 135 10.14 4.02 -21.62
C GLU A 135 11.14 2.89 -21.32
N SER A 136 11.54 2.73 -20.05
CA SER A 136 12.54 1.76 -19.58
C SER A 136 11.98 0.83 -18.49
N LEU A 137 10.69 0.51 -18.56
CA LEU A 137 9.98 -0.19 -17.49
C LEU A 137 10.60 -1.55 -17.12
N ASP A 138 11.13 -2.28 -18.09
CA ASP A 138 11.80 -3.58 -17.87
C ASP A 138 13.11 -3.45 -17.07
N LYS A 139 13.78 -2.31 -17.18
CA LYS A 139 15.01 -1.99 -16.45
C LYS A 139 14.71 -1.35 -15.10
N ASP A 140 13.80 -0.39 -15.06
CA ASP A 140 13.57 0.44 -13.88
C ASP A 140 12.66 -0.24 -12.85
N LEU A 141 11.66 -1.03 -13.28
CA LEU A 141 10.73 -1.68 -12.35
C LEU A 141 11.43 -2.64 -11.37
N PRO A 142 12.45 -3.45 -11.76
CA PRO A 142 13.27 -4.22 -10.83
C PRO A 142 14.05 -3.40 -9.80
N GLU A 143 14.33 -2.13 -10.06
CA GLU A 143 14.95 -1.23 -9.07
C GLU A 143 13.92 -0.72 -8.03
N ILE A 144 12.63 -0.79 -8.35
CA ILE A 144 11.53 -0.31 -7.51
C ILE A 144 10.89 -1.46 -6.73
N ILE A 145 10.57 -2.56 -7.41
CA ILE A 145 9.87 -3.73 -6.85
C ILE A 145 10.86 -4.87 -6.66
N HIS A 146 11.06 -5.26 -5.41
CA HIS A 146 11.96 -6.36 -5.07
C HIS A 146 11.35 -7.73 -5.48
N PRO A 147 12.16 -8.71 -5.92
CA PRO A 147 11.68 -10.06 -6.29
C PRO A 147 10.99 -10.83 -5.16
N ASN A 148 11.26 -10.44 -3.90
CA ASN A 148 10.49 -10.94 -2.78
C ASN A 148 9.03 -10.52 -2.94
N LEU A 149 8.70 -9.28 -3.31
CA LEU A 149 7.30 -8.89 -3.48
C LEU A 149 6.69 -9.61 -4.68
N ALA A 150 7.27 -9.38 -5.86
CA ALA A 150 6.74 -9.85 -7.12
C ALA A 150 7.86 -10.37 -8.02
N GLN A 151 7.64 -11.52 -8.64
CA GLN A 151 8.53 -12.04 -9.68
C GLN A 151 8.29 -11.21 -10.94
N LEU A 152 9.25 -10.33 -11.23
CA LEU A 152 9.29 -9.59 -12.47
C LEU A 152 9.94 -10.47 -13.53
N GLU A 153 9.25 -10.70 -14.64
CA GLU A 153 9.81 -11.40 -15.79
C GLU A 153 10.18 -10.37 -16.86
N PRO A 154 11.47 -9.99 -17.00
CA PRO A 154 11.88 -8.89 -17.88
C PRO A 154 11.45 -9.09 -19.33
N LYS A 155 11.47 -10.35 -19.81
CA LYS A 155 10.98 -10.69 -21.15
C LYS A 155 9.51 -10.35 -21.31
N LYS A 156 8.65 -10.66 -20.32
CA LYS A 156 7.22 -10.31 -20.35
C LYS A 156 6.99 -8.81 -20.21
N LEU A 157 7.81 -8.10 -19.44
CA LEU A 157 7.78 -6.63 -19.35
C LEU A 157 8.14 -5.97 -20.68
N ALA A 158 9.19 -6.45 -21.34
CA ALA A 158 9.63 -5.95 -22.64
C ALA A 158 8.66 -6.32 -23.79
N THR A 159 8.07 -7.52 -23.73
CA THR A 159 7.08 -7.99 -24.73
C THR A 159 5.65 -7.58 -24.43
N ALA A 160 5.36 -7.05 -23.24
CA ALA A 160 4.14 -6.28 -23.01
C ALA A 160 4.28 -5.09 -23.97
N GLN A 161 3.84 -5.24 -25.22
CA GLN A 161 3.93 -4.26 -26.30
C GLN A 161 2.61 -3.48 -26.39
N PHE A 162 2.73 -2.15 -26.56
CA PHE A 162 1.70 -1.09 -26.41
C PHE A 162 0.61 -1.16 -27.49
N ARG A 163 -0.13 -2.27 -27.62
CA ARG A 163 -1.20 -2.31 -28.62
C ARG A 163 -2.54 -1.86 -28.03
N ALA A 164 -2.95 -0.69 -28.50
CA ALA A 164 -4.30 -0.11 -28.45
C ALA A 164 -4.89 0.21 -27.06
N VAL A 165 -4.36 1.28 -26.46
CA VAL A 165 -4.98 2.12 -25.41
C VAL A 165 -4.59 1.78 -23.95
N ARG A 166 -4.48 0.52 -23.50
CA ARG A 166 -4.01 0.21 -22.12
C ARG A 166 -3.15 -1.04 -22.04
N ARG A 167 -2.14 -1.01 -21.16
CA ARG A 167 -1.26 -2.12 -20.82
C ARG A 167 -1.39 -2.42 -19.35
N ILE A 168 -1.77 -3.65 -19.03
CA ILE A 168 -1.70 -4.12 -17.65
C ILE A 168 -0.81 -5.35 -17.60
N TYR A 169 0.26 -5.27 -16.83
CA TYR A 169 1.13 -6.40 -16.52
C TYR A 169 0.87 -6.85 -15.09
N TYR A 170 0.62 -8.14 -14.90
CA TYR A 170 0.41 -8.74 -13.59
C TYR A 170 1.66 -9.53 -13.17
N PRO A 171 2.66 -8.89 -12.53
CA PRO A 171 3.78 -9.63 -11.97
C PRO A 171 3.28 -10.63 -10.94
N LYS A 172 3.85 -11.84 -10.97
CA LYS A 172 3.46 -12.90 -10.05
C LYS A 172 3.90 -12.53 -8.63
N ILE A 173 2.94 -12.13 -7.79
CA ILE A 173 3.21 -11.84 -6.39
C ILE A 173 3.45 -13.12 -5.61
N GLN A 174 4.32 -13.06 -4.62
CA GLN A 174 4.54 -14.18 -3.73
C GLN A 174 3.31 -14.44 -2.84
N PRO A 175 2.87 -15.70 -2.73
CA PRO A 175 1.70 -16.05 -1.92
C PRO A 175 1.99 -15.86 -0.43
N ARG A 176 0.93 -15.79 0.38
CA ARG A 176 1.04 -15.70 1.85
C ARG A 176 1.98 -16.75 2.46
N THR A 177 1.93 -17.98 1.93
CA THR A 177 2.76 -19.10 2.39
C THR A 177 4.25 -18.88 2.15
N PHE A 178 4.63 -18.17 1.09
CA PHE A 178 6.02 -17.77 0.86
C PHE A 178 6.50 -16.83 1.97
N TRP A 179 5.70 -15.82 2.31
CA TRP A 179 6.04 -14.86 3.37
C TRP A 179 6.17 -15.51 4.74
N GLN A 180 5.26 -16.42 5.05
CA GLN A 180 5.30 -17.18 6.29
C GLN A 180 6.60 -17.98 6.41
N LYS A 181 7.02 -18.67 5.34
CA LYS A 181 8.30 -19.39 5.29
C LYS A 181 9.50 -18.46 5.37
N LEU A 182 9.51 -17.37 4.59
CA LEU A 182 10.57 -16.37 4.59
C LEU A 182 10.81 -15.78 5.99
N LEU A 183 9.74 -15.64 6.77
CA LEU A 183 9.75 -15.08 8.12
C LEU A 183 9.79 -16.13 9.23
N GLY A 184 9.95 -17.42 8.90
CA GLY A 184 10.07 -18.51 9.88
C GLY A 184 8.83 -18.74 10.75
N ILE A 185 7.64 -18.50 10.21
CA ILE A 185 6.36 -18.67 10.91
C ILE A 185 5.80 -20.08 10.71
N VAL A 186 6.13 -20.73 9.60
CA VAL A 186 5.70 -22.08 9.18
C VAL A 186 6.90 -22.87 8.72
#